data_AF-A0A4U6XNJ2-F1
#
_entry.id   AF-A0A4U6XNJ2-F1
#
_cell.length_a   1.000
_cell.length_b   1.000
_cell.length_c   1.000
_cell.angle_alpha   90.00
_cell.angle_beta   90.00
_cell.angle_gamma   90.00
#
_symmetry.space_group_name_H-M   'P 1'
#
loop_
_entity.id
_entity.type
_entity.pdbx_description
1 polymer ?
#
loop_
_entity_poly.entity_id
_entity_poly.type
_entity_poly.pdbx_seq_one_letter_code
_entity_poly.pdbx_strand_id
1 'polypeptide(L)'
;MSEKNTTDTKSATGPEFLGNERNKPTPEQIINLMQLYTEKMKYGGGMYDVLDLKLNIFRDICDKVGIPSSNFAGAFSMMLKGRALDFYYYRLCEVDVDSPRDFLAMVRRVREYFETQDRLFQYDAEWNNISLRSIILENPRKTTAECFELLLDKLYILNGALNTERPQTHGILRYKVLIACKGVEECKLCLFKPAPTFEGVCSQLRSSIGIISSETQ
;
A
#
# COMPACT_ATOMS: atom_id res chain seq x y z
N MET A 1 -67.95 -30.24 38.35
CA MET A 1 -66.77 -29.40 38.07
C MET A 1 -66.49 -29.54 36.59
N SER A 2 -67.20 -28.85 35.70
CA SER A 2 -67.14 -27.39 35.43
C SER A 2 -65.79 -26.97 34.85
N GLU A 3 -65.69 -27.15 33.52
CA GLU A 3 -65.40 -26.14 32.47
C GLU A 3 -64.23 -25.14 32.55
N LYS A 4 -63.66 -24.95 31.33
CA LYS A 4 -62.93 -23.79 30.75
C LYS A 4 -61.42 -23.75 31.04
N ASN A 5 -60.52 -23.54 30.08
CA ASN A 5 -60.53 -22.75 28.83
C ASN A 5 -59.37 -23.26 27.91
N THR A 6 -59.55 -23.40 26.58
CA THR A 6 -59.20 -22.40 25.51
C THR A 6 -57.67 -22.39 25.27
N THR A 7 -57.06 -22.59 24.10
CA THR A 7 -57.42 -22.28 22.70
C THR A 7 -56.32 -22.83 21.78
N ASP A 8 -56.74 -23.16 20.56
CA ASP A 8 -56.09 -22.95 19.26
C ASP A 8 -54.62 -23.32 18.98
N THR A 9 -54.48 -24.36 18.15
CA THR A 9 -54.02 -24.29 16.75
C THR A 9 -53.07 -23.15 16.38
N LYS A 10 -51.84 -23.50 15.97
CA LYS A 10 -51.27 -23.09 14.67
C LYS A 10 -49.97 -23.83 14.37
N SER A 11 -49.94 -24.42 13.18
CA SER A 11 -48.74 -24.80 12.45
C SER A 11 -47.76 -23.62 12.36
N ALA A 12 -46.49 -23.86 12.66
CA ALA A 12 -45.41 -22.98 12.24
C ALA A 12 -44.24 -23.86 11.75
N THR A 13 -44.13 -23.90 10.43
CA THR A 13 -42.89 -24.05 9.66
C THR A 13 -41.71 -23.29 10.26
N GLY A 14 -40.52 -23.91 10.27
CA GLY A 14 -39.21 -23.27 10.51
C GLY A 14 -38.47 -23.80 11.74
N PRO A 15 -37.14 -24.01 11.68
CA PRO A 15 -36.23 -23.01 11.15
C PRO A 15 -35.75 -23.33 9.74
N GLU A 16 -35.93 -22.35 8.87
CA GLU A 16 -35.14 -22.18 7.67
C GLU A 16 -33.66 -22.24 8.06
N PHE A 17 -32.94 -23.22 7.54
CA PHE A 17 -31.49 -23.15 7.44
C PHE A 17 -31.16 -22.03 6.46
N LEU A 18 -31.13 -20.79 6.96
CA LEU A 18 -30.52 -19.67 6.24
C LEU A 18 -29.03 -19.97 6.14
N GLY A 19 -28.67 -20.58 5.02
CA GLY A 19 -27.31 -20.80 4.60
C GLY A 19 -26.50 -19.53 4.72
N ASN A 20 -25.25 -19.71 5.10
CA ASN A 20 -24.25 -18.68 5.37
C ASN A 20 -23.77 -18.00 4.07
N GLU A 21 -24.69 -17.46 3.27
CA GLU A 21 -24.42 -16.81 1.97
C GLU A 21 -23.79 -15.41 2.09
N ARG A 22 -23.56 -14.90 3.31
CA ARG A 22 -23.24 -13.48 3.54
C ARG A 22 -21.79 -13.05 3.37
N ASN A 23 -20.90 -13.88 2.82
CA ASN A 23 -19.45 -13.58 2.77
C ASN A 23 -18.90 -13.32 1.35
N LYS A 24 -19.72 -12.84 0.41
CA LYS A 24 -19.27 -12.53 -0.96
C LYS A 24 -19.77 -11.16 -1.42
N PRO A 25 -18.94 -10.36 -2.12
CA PRO A 25 -19.40 -9.17 -2.82
C PRO A 25 -20.48 -9.51 -3.86
N THR A 26 -21.45 -8.61 -4.04
CA THR A 26 -22.47 -8.75 -5.08
C THR A 26 -21.89 -8.53 -6.48
N PRO A 27 -22.53 -9.03 -7.56
CA PRO A 27 -22.05 -8.82 -8.92
C PRO A 27 -21.90 -7.34 -9.31
N GLU A 28 -22.83 -6.49 -8.87
CA GLU A 28 -22.78 -5.03 -9.11
C GLU A 28 -21.56 -4.40 -8.41
N GLN A 29 -21.29 -4.79 -7.16
CA GLN A 29 -20.11 -4.33 -6.43
C GLN A 29 -18.81 -4.75 -7.13
N ILE A 30 -18.75 -5.97 -7.69
CA ILE A 30 -17.60 -6.45 -8.44
C ILE A 30 -17.38 -5.62 -9.71
N ILE A 31 -18.45 -5.34 -10.47
CA ILE A 31 -18.36 -4.50 -11.69
C ILE A 31 -17.84 -3.10 -11.35
N ASN A 32 -18.41 -2.46 -10.34
CA ASN A 32 -17.99 -1.12 -9.91
C ASN A 32 -16.54 -1.13 -9.40
N LEU A 33 -16.15 -2.16 -8.66
CA LEU A 33 -14.77 -2.34 -8.20
C LEU A 33 -13.81 -2.47 -9.39
N MET A 34 -14.15 -3.27 -10.40
CA MET A 34 -13.34 -3.43 -11.61
C MET A 34 -13.17 -2.12 -12.37
N GLN A 35 -14.20 -1.27 -12.42
CA GLN A 35 -14.14 0.02 -13.09
C GLN A 35 -13.26 1.05 -12.36
N LEU A 36 -13.24 1.02 -11.03
CA LEU A 36 -12.42 1.93 -10.22
C LEU A 36 -10.94 1.55 -10.18
N TYR A 37 -10.62 0.27 -10.38
CA TYR A 37 -9.25 -0.21 -10.33
C TYR A 37 -8.43 0.13 -11.57
N THR A 38 -7.22 0.61 -11.36
CA THR A 38 -6.21 0.77 -12.43
C THR A 38 -5.00 -0.14 -12.18
N GLU A 39 -4.26 -0.49 -13.23
CA GLU A 39 -3.10 -1.40 -13.10
C GLU A 39 -2.02 -0.89 -12.14
N LYS A 40 -1.84 0.43 -12.00
CA LYS A 40 -0.90 1.02 -11.02
C LYS A 40 -1.33 0.82 -9.57
N MET A 41 -2.63 0.61 -9.32
CA MET A 41 -3.19 0.41 -7.98
C MET A 41 -3.09 -1.05 -7.50
N LYS A 42 -2.78 -1.98 -8.39
CA LYS A 42 -2.64 -3.40 -8.06
C LYS A 42 -1.25 -3.73 -7.55
N TYR A 43 -1.18 -4.72 -6.67
CA TYR A 43 0.02 -5.32 -6.11
C TYR A 43 0.50 -6.48 -6.98
N GLY A 44 1.75 -6.43 -7.41
CA GLY A 44 2.42 -7.46 -8.22
C GLY A 44 3.47 -8.27 -7.47
N GLY A 45 3.84 -7.90 -6.24
CA GLY A 45 4.88 -8.58 -5.48
C GLY A 45 6.30 -8.40 -6.06
N GLY A 46 6.52 -7.32 -6.81
CA GLY A 46 7.85 -6.91 -7.30
C GLY A 46 8.52 -5.93 -6.35
N MET A 47 9.82 -5.66 -6.54
CA MET A 47 10.53 -4.62 -5.79
C MET A 47 9.83 -3.27 -5.88
N TYR A 48 9.91 -2.49 -4.80
CA TYR A 48 9.28 -1.17 -4.65
C TYR A 48 7.74 -1.18 -4.67
N ASP A 49 7.10 -2.33 -4.87
CA ASP A 49 5.67 -2.50 -4.68
C ASP A 49 5.38 -2.82 -3.21
N VAL A 50 4.85 -1.84 -2.47
CA VAL A 50 4.64 -1.90 -1.02
C VAL A 50 3.23 -2.41 -0.73
N LEU A 51 3.11 -3.60 -0.11
CA LEU A 51 1.81 -4.25 0.11
C LEU A 51 0.86 -3.38 0.93
N ASP A 52 1.36 -2.72 1.97
CA ASP A 52 0.55 -1.87 2.87
C ASP A 52 -0.12 -0.72 2.15
N LEU A 53 0.60 -0.07 1.22
CA LEU A 53 0.03 0.98 0.40
C LEU A 53 -1.10 0.42 -0.48
N LYS A 54 -0.90 -0.77 -1.07
CA LYS A 54 -1.93 -1.43 -1.89
C LYS A 54 -3.13 -1.88 -1.07
N LEU A 55 -2.93 -2.31 0.17
CA LEU A 55 -4.01 -2.65 1.11
C LEU A 55 -4.84 -1.43 1.49
N ASN A 56 -4.21 -0.26 1.69
CA ASN A 56 -4.94 0.97 1.95
C ASN A 56 -5.78 1.39 0.74
N ILE A 57 -5.22 1.30 -0.47
CA ILE A 57 -5.97 1.55 -1.71
C ILE A 57 -7.15 0.56 -1.84
N PHE A 58 -6.93 -0.72 -1.56
CA PHE A 58 -7.98 -1.73 -1.62
C PHE A 58 -9.12 -1.45 -0.66
N ARG A 59 -8.82 -1.11 0.61
CA ARG A 59 -9.83 -0.75 1.60
C ARG A 59 -10.64 0.47 1.17
N ASP A 60 -9.97 1.53 0.74
CA ASP A 60 -10.62 2.76 0.25
C ASP A 60 -11.55 2.49 -0.95
N ILE A 61 -11.13 1.67 -1.91
CA ILE A 61 -11.97 1.31 -3.06
C ILE A 61 -13.16 0.43 -2.63
N CYS A 62 -12.93 -0.56 -1.76
CA CYS A 62 -14.00 -1.40 -1.21
C CYS A 62 -15.05 -0.57 -0.47
N ASP A 63 -14.62 0.40 0.35
CA ASP A 63 -15.51 1.30 1.06
C ASP A 63 -16.36 2.14 0.09
N LYS A 64 -15.76 2.64 -1.00
CA LYS A 64 -16.46 3.41 -2.05
C LYS A 64 -17.55 2.61 -2.77
N VAL A 65 -17.38 1.30 -2.91
CA VAL A 65 -18.38 0.41 -3.54
C VAL A 65 -19.27 -0.30 -2.53
N GLY A 66 -19.14 0.02 -1.24
CA GLY A 66 -19.96 -0.55 -0.16
C GLY A 66 -19.68 -2.02 0.15
N ILE A 67 -18.46 -2.52 -0.11
CA ILE A 67 -18.06 -3.87 0.30
C ILE A 67 -17.59 -3.83 1.76
N PRO A 68 -18.27 -4.52 2.69
CA PRO A 68 -17.85 -4.57 4.08
C PRO A 68 -16.58 -5.40 4.26
N SER A 69 -15.85 -5.15 5.35
CA SER A 69 -14.59 -5.86 5.67
C SER A 69 -14.73 -7.38 5.75
N SER A 70 -15.90 -7.89 6.14
CA SER A 70 -16.22 -9.33 6.13
C SER A 70 -16.14 -9.96 4.74
N ASN A 71 -16.31 -9.16 3.68
CA ASN A 71 -16.40 -9.62 2.30
C ASN A 71 -15.12 -9.32 1.50
N PHE A 72 -14.10 -8.74 2.13
CA PHE A 72 -12.82 -8.43 1.49
C PHE A 72 -12.15 -9.66 0.88
N ALA A 73 -12.25 -10.82 1.53
CA ALA A 73 -11.67 -12.06 1.03
C ALA A 73 -12.22 -12.44 -0.36
N GLY A 74 -13.49 -12.12 -0.65
CA GLY A 74 -14.12 -12.35 -1.95
C GLY A 74 -13.67 -11.38 -3.04
N ALA A 75 -13.16 -10.20 -2.68
CA ALA A 75 -12.63 -9.20 -3.61
C ALA A 75 -11.10 -9.18 -3.68
N PHE A 76 -10.40 -10.01 -2.89
CA PHE A 76 -8.96 -9.91 -2.70
C PHE A 76 -8.14 -10.07 -3.99
N SER A 77 -8.59 -10.90 -4.94
CA SER A 77 -7.88 -11.07 -6.22
C SER A 77 -7.83 -9.77 -7.05
N MET A 78 -8.76 -8.84 -6.83
CA MET A 78 -8.86 -7.59 -7.61
C MET A 78 -7.72 -6.62 -7.33
N MET A 79 -7.15 -6.66 -6.13
CA MET A 79 -5.99 -5.84 -5.79
C MET A 79 -4.66 -6.45 -6.27
N LEU A 80 -4.66 -7.63 -6.90
CA LEU A 80 -3.45 -8.34 -7.30
C LEU A 80 -3.23 -8.31 -8.82
N LYS A 81 -1.97 -8.39 -9.24
CA LYS A 81 -1.56 -8.56 -10.65
C LYS A 81 -0.31 -9.43 -10.74
N GLY A 82 0.02 -9.89 -11.96
CA GLY A 82 1.25 -10.64 -12.22
C GLY A 82 1.49 -11.78 -11.23
N ARG A 83 2.74 -11.90 -10.73
CA ARG A 83 3.13 -13.00 -9.83
C ARG A 83 2.30 -13.10 -8.56
N ALA A 84 1.84 -11.97 -8.02
CA ALA A 84 0.99 -11.99 -6.82
C ALA A 84 -0.41 -12.56 -7.11
N LEU A 85 -0.96 -12.27 -8.29
CA LEU A 85 -2.22 -12.87 -8.72
C LEU A 85 -2.05 -14.36 -9.05
N ASP A 86 -0.93 -14.73 -9.67
CA ASP A 86 -0.59 -16.14 -9.90
C ASP A 86 -0.53 -16.90 -8.57
N PHE A 87 0.22 -16.35 -7.59
CA PHE A 87 0.32 -16.94 -6.24
C PHE A 87 -1.05 -17.09 -5.58
N TYR A 88 -1.95 -16.12 -5.76
CA TYR A 88 -3.31 -16.23 -5.28
C TYR A 88 -4.04 -17.44 -5.85
N TYR A 89 -4.04 -17.62 -7.18
CA TYR A 89 -4.75 -18.73 -7.81
C TYR A 89 -4.08 -20.09 -7.57
N TYR A 90 -2.76 -20.14 -7.39
CA TYR A 90 -2.07 -21.40 -7.13
C TYR A 90 -2.12 -21.84 -5.66
N ARG A 91 -2.24 -20.91 -4.70
CA ARG A 91 -1.98 -21.21 -3.28
C ARG A 91 -2.94 -20.59 -2.27
N LEU A 92 -3.83 -19.67 -2.68
CA LEU A 92 -4.70 -18.94 -1.76
C LEU A 92 -6.19 -19.03 -2.09
N CYS A 93 -6.58 -19.29 -3.33
CA CYS A 93 -7.99 -19.26 -3.72
C CYS A 93 -8.76 -20.52 -3.32
N GLU A 94 -8.06 -21.61 -3.02
CA GLU A 94 -8.63 -22.85 -2.52
C GLU A 94 -9.34 -22.61 -1.19
N VAL A 95 -10.56 -23.13 -1.08
CA VAL A 95 -11.40 -23.04 0.11
C VAL A 95 -11.47 -24.42 0.70
N ASP A 96 -10.93 -24.60 1.90
CA ASP A 96 -11.21 -25.80 2.67
C ASP A 96 -12.54 -25.60 3.41
N VAL A 97 -13.34 -26.66 3.54
CA VAL A 97 -14.62 -26.64 4.26
C VAL A 97 -14.40 -26.20 5.72
N ASP A 98 -13.23 -26.51 6.28
CA ASP A 98 -12.81 -26.18 7.64
C ASP A 98 -12.05 -24.85 7.76
N SER A 99 -11.74 -24.17 6.64
CA SER A 99 -11.03 -22.89 6.62
C SER A 99 -11.67 -21.92 5.61
N PRO A 100 -12.70 -21.15 6.03
CA PRO A 100 -13.27 -20.13 5.16
C PRO A 100 -12.21 -19.11 4.79
N ARG A 101 -12.35 -18.51 3.59
CA ARG A 101 -11.43 -17.48 3.12
C ARG A 101 -11.41 -16.31 4.11
N ASP A 102 -10.30 -16.20 4.83
CA ASP A 102 -10.05 -15.13 5.77
C ASP A 102 -9.09 -14.11 5.16
N PHE A 103 -9.54 -12.86 5.08
CA PHE A 103 -8.78 -11.78 4.46
C PHE A 103 -7.44 -11.57 5.17
N LEU A 104 -7.40 -11.61 6.51
CA LEU A 104 -6.16 -11.39 7.26
C LEU A 104 -5.15 -12.51 7.03
N ALA A 105 -5.60 -13.77 7.00
CA ALA A 105 -4.76 -14.91 6.67
C ALA A 105 -4.19 -14.82 5.26
N MET A 106 -4.99 -14.39 4.28
CA MET A 106 -4.54 -14.20 2.90
C MET A 106 -3.49 -13.10 2.80
N VAL A 107 -3.72 -11.95 3.44
CA VAL A 107 -2.75 -10.85 3.52
C VAL A 107 -1.43 -11.31 4.13
N ARG A 108 -1.50 -12.04 5.25
CA ARG A 108 -0.30 -12.59 5.92
C ARG A 108 0.50 -13.50 4.99
N ARG A 109 -0.16 -14.43 4.29
CA ARG A 109 0.53 -15.36 3.37
C ARG A 109 1.14 -14.65 2.16
N VAL A 110 0.47 -13.63 1.62
CA VAL A 110 1.05 -12.79 0.55
C VAL A 110 2.28 -12.06 1.08
N ARG A 111 2.21 -11.48 2.28
CA ARG A 111 3.36 -10.79 2.90
C ARG A 111 4.54 -11.73 3.09
N GLU A 112 4.33 -12.88 3.72
CA GLU A 112 5.38 -13.88 3.96
C GLU A 112 6.06 -14.35 2.67
N TYR A 113 5.31 -14.44 1.57
CA TYR A 113 5.85 -14.90 0.29
C TYR A 113 6.61 -13.81 -0.49
N PHE A 114 6.14 -12.55 -0.47
CA PHE A 114 6.69 -11.47 -1.32
C PHE A 114 7.52 -10.42 -0.58
N GLU A 115 7.33 -10.25 0.72
CA GLU A 115 8.05 -9.27 1.56
C GLU A 115 9.01 -10.00 2.49
N THR A 116 9.95 -10.73 1.88
CA THR A 116 10.96 -11.54 2.58
C THR A 116 11.99 -10.70 3.35
N GLN A 117 12.69 -11.31 4.30
CA GLN A 117 13.77 -10.64 5.04
C GLN A 117 14.89 -10.12 4.13
N ASP A 118 15.26 -10.86 3.08
CA ASP A 118 16.27 -10.41 2.11
C ASP A 118 15.87 -9.09 1.43
N ARG A 119 14.58 -8.93 1.13
CA ARG A 119 14.04 -7.70 0.55
C ARG A 119 14.08 -6.55 1.54
N LEU A 120 13.80 -6.82 2.82
CA LEU A 120 13.93 -5.82 3.87
C LEU A 120 15.39 -5.37 4.03
N PHE A 121 16.35 -6.29 4.01
CA PHE A 121 17.78 -5.94 4.04
C PHE A 121 18.20 -5.10 2.84
N GLN A 122 17.71 -5.42 1.64
CA GLN A 122 17.98 -4.62 0.45
C GLN A 122 17.42 -3.20 0.58
N TYR A 123 16.19 -3.04 1.08
CA TYR A 123 15.63 -1.71 1.34
C TYR A 123 16.37 -0.93 2.41
N ASP A 124 16.83 -1.58 3.49
CA ASP A 124 17.61 -0.91 4.53
C ASP A 124 18.98 -0.46 3.98
N ALA A 125 19.64 -1.31 3.19
CA ALA A 125 20.89 -0.96 2.51
C ALA A 125 20.70 0.19 1.51
N GLU A 126 19.66 0.15 0.68
CA GLU A 126 19.34 1.23 -0.25
C GLU A 126 19.01 2.51 0.50
N TRP A 127 18.16 2.43 1.53
CA TRP A 127 17.85 3.57 2.39
C TRP A 127 19.15 4.17 2.91
N ASN A 128 20.04 3.40 3.50
CA ASN A 128 21.28 3.93 4.10
C ASN A 128 22.19 4.62 3.07
N ASN A 129 22.30 4.08 1.85
CA ASN A 129 23.25 4.55 0.84
C ASN A 129 22.68 5.53 -0.20
N ILE A 130 21.37 5.75 -0.22
CA ILE A 130 20.75 6.65 -1.20
C ILE A 130 21.29 8.09 -1.06
N SER A 131 21.68 8.67 -2.20
CA SER A 131 22.13 10.06 -2.30
C SER A 131 21.64 10.70 -3.58
N LEU A 132 21.48 12.03 -3.59
CA LEU A 132 21.14 12.77 -4.81
C LEU A 132 22.23 12.57 -5.88
N ARG A 133 23.50 12.56 -5.46
CA ARG A 133 24.65 12.34 -6.34
C ARG A 133 24.59 10.98 -7.05
N SER A 134 24.26 9.89 -6.34
CA SER A 134 24.15 8.58 -6.97
C SER A 134 23.02 8.54 -7.99
N ILE A 135 21.88 9.17 -7.70
CA ILE A 135 20.74 9.23 -8.62
C ILE A 135 21.07 10.02 -9.88
N ILE A 136 21.79 11.14 -9.76
CA ILE A 136 22.26 11.92 -10.93
C ILE A 136 23.17 11.05 -11.82
N LEU A 137 24.11 10.31 -11.22
CA LEU A 137 25.02 9.43 -11.96
C LEU A 137 24.29 8.28 -12.66
N GLU A 138 23.25 7.73 -12.03
CA GLU A 138 22.40 6.68 -12.60
C GLU A 138 21.45 7.20 -13.70
N ASN A 139 21.19 8.51 -13.75
CA ASN A 139 20.24 9.15 -14.66
C ASN A 139 20.87 10.32 -15.45
N PRO A 140 21.90 10.07 -16.29
CA PRO A 140 22.66 11.14 -16.95
C PRO A 140 21.86 11.98 -17.95
N ARG A 141 20.65 11.55 -18.32
CA ARG A 141 19.75 12.27 -19.24
C ARG A 141 18.74 13.18 -18.54
N LYS A 142 18.68 13.12 -17.20
CA LYS A 142 17.73 13.89 -16.40
C LYS A 142 18.44 15.08 -15.76
N THR A 143 17.70 16.16 -15.59
CA THR A 143 18.16 17.33 -14.83
C THR A 143 18.33 16.99 -13.35
N THR A 144 19.10 17.80 -12.62
CA THR A 144 19.22 17.69 -11.16
C THR A 144 17.87 17.78 -10.47
N ALA A 145 16.94 18.61 -10.98
CA ALA A 145 15.59 18.75 -10.45
C ALA A 145 14.77 17.46 -10.62
N GLU A 146 14.79 16.84 -11.80
CA GLU A 146 14.13 15.55 -12.02
C GLU A 146 14.76 14.44 -11.18
N CYS A 147 16.09 14.44 -11.02
CA CYS A 147 16.78 13.50 -10.13
C CYS A 147 16.39 13.71 -8.65
N PHE A 148 16.12 14.95 -8.25
CA PHE A 148 15.64 15.24 -6.91
C PHE A 148 14.22 14.71 -6.67
N GLU A 149 13.29 14.85 -7.63
CA GLU A 149 11.97 14.24 -7.48
C GLU A 149 12.06 12.70 -7.42
N LEU A 150 12.95 12.08 -8.21
CA LEU A 150 13.19 10.63 -8.10
C LEU A 150 13.76 10.21 -6.74
N LEU A 151 14.63 11.04 -6.15
CA LEU A 151 15.12 10.82 -4.80
C LEU A 151 13.97 10.81 -3.80
N LEU A 152 13.07 11.80 -3.88
CA LEU A 152 11.93 11.91 -2.98
C LEU A 152 10.98 10.71 -3.15
N ASP A 153 10.62 10.36 -4.39
CA ASP A 153 9.79 9.20 -4.69
C ASP A 153 10.38 7.91 -4.10
N LYS A 154 11.67 7.70 -4.31
CA LYS A 154 12.37 6.51 -3.80
C LYS A 154 12.43 6.49 -2.28
N LEU A 155 12.66 7.64 -1.64
CA LEU A 155 12.63 7.76 -0.18
C LEU A 155 11.23 7.48 0.39
N TYR A 156 10.15 7.94 -0.25
CA TYR A 156 8.80 7.63 0.18
C TYR A 156 8.50 6.12 0.13
N ILE A 157 8.90 5.47 -0.96
CA ILE A 157 8.74 4.03 -1.13
C ILE A 157 9.52 3.26 -0.05
N LEU A 158 10.81 3.57 0.11
CA LEU A 158 11.67 2.90 1.09
C LEU A 158 11.17 3.12 2.52
N ASN A 159 10.77 4.34 2.86
CA ASN A 159 10.18 4.67 4.14
C ASN A 159 8.87 3.88 4.38
N GLY A 160 8.01 3.76 3.37
CA GLY A 160 6.79 2.94 3.45
C GLY A 160 7.10 1.45 3.67
N ALA A 161 8.12 0.92 2.98
CA ALA A 161 8.51 -0.48 3.07
C ALA A 161 9.26 -0.83 4.38
N LEU A 162 9.90 0.14 5.03
CA LEU A 162 10.65 -0.05 6.28
C LEU A 162 9.82 0.27 7.53
N ASN A 163 8.79 1.11 7.42
CA ASN A 163 7.93 1.50 8.54
C ASN A 163 6.72 0.59 8.77
N THR A 164 6.57 -0.48 7.99
CA THR A 164 5.68 -1.62 8.32
C THR A 164 5.94 -2.16 9.72
N GLU A 165 7.19 -2.09 10.19
CA GLU A 165 7.64 -2.63 11.48
C GLU A 165 8.18 -1.58 12.47
N ARG A 166 8.37 -0.32 12.02
CA ARG A 166 9.00 0.73 12.84
C ARG A 166 7.97 1.79 13.25
N PRO A 167 7.92 2.20 14.53
CA PRO A 167 7.14 3.36 14.96
C PRO A 167 7.51 4.59 14.14
N GLN A 168 6.49 5.30 13.65
CA GLN A 168 6.66 6.54 12.88
C GLN A 168 7.54 7.52 13.65
N THR A 169 8.81 7.59 13.30
CA THR A 169 9.74 8.51 13.94
C THR A 169 9.60 9.85 13.25
N HIS A 170 8.99 10.81 13.95
CA HIS A 170 8.79 12.16 13.44
C HIS A 170 10.12 12.74 12.90
N GLY A 171 10.10 13.20 11.65
CA GLY A 171 11.25 13.84 11.02
C GLY A 171 12.30 12.92 10.39
N ILE A 172 12.08 11.60 10.35
CA ILE A 172 13.03 10.66 9.72
C ILE A 172 13.27 10.96 8.24
N LEU A 173 12.21 11.25 7.48
CA LEU A 173 12.30 11.64 6.06
C LEU A 173 13.05 12.97 5.90
N ARG A 174 12.79 13.95 6.77
CA ARG A 174 13.47 15.25 6.75
C ARG A 174 14.97 15.06 6.95
N TYR A 175 15.35 14.35 8.01
CA TYR A 175 16.75 14.05 8.30
C TYR A 175 17.40 13.31 7.13
N LYS A 176 16.68 12.34 6.55
CA LYS A 176 17.21 11.54 5.45
C LYS A 176 17.46 12.33 4.18
N VAL A 177 16.53 13.21 3.78
CA VAL A 177 16.72 14.11 2.62
C VAL A 177 17.94 15.00 2.83
N LEU A 178 18.12 15.56 4.02
CA LEU A 178 19.28 16.40 4.32
C LEU A 178 20.59 15.63 4.16
N ILE A 179 20.66 14.37 4.61
CA ILE A 179 21.84 13.52 4.41
C ILE A 179 22.04 13.18 2.94
N ALA A 180 20.98 12.74 2.25
CA ALA A 180 21.05 12.31 0.86
C ALA A 180 21.50 13.45 -0.08
N CYS A 181 21.22 14.70 0.27
CA CYS A 181 21.63 15.87 -0.49
C CYS A 181 23.04 16.39 -0.12
N LYS A 182 23.73 15.81 0.88
CA LYS A 182 25.11 16.22 1.22
C LYS A 182 26.04 15.94 0.03
N GLY A 183 26.92 16.91 -0.26
CA GLY A 183 27.91 16.79 -1.32
C GLY A 183 27.42 17.21 -2.72
N VAL A 184 26.22 17.78 -2.81
CA VAL A 184 25.71 18.48 -4.01
C VAL A 184 25.83 19.98 -3.76
N GLU A 185 26.49 20.69 -4.67
CA GLU A 185 26.83 22.11 -4.52
C GLU A 185 25.57 22.98 -4.39
N GLU A 186 24.58 22.68 -5.23
CA GLU A 186 23.28 23.32 -5.32
C GLU A 186 22.50 23.23 -4.01
N CYS A 187 22.78 22.22 -3.18
CA CYS A 187 22.09 22.00 -1.91
C CYS A 187 22.76 22.70 -0.73
N LYS A 188 24.02 23.18 -0.86
CA LYS A 188 24.85 23.65 0.28
C LYS A 188 24.17 24.73 1.12
N LEU A 189 23.56 25.73 0.48
CA LEU A 189 22.90 26.84 1.18
C LEU A 189 21.68 26.35 1.98
N CYS A 190 20.86 25.47 1.41
CA CYS A 190 19.73 24.87 2.11
C CYS A 190 20.20 24.01 3.30
N LEU A 191 21.30 23.27 3.14
CA LEU A 191 21.85 22.41 4.18
C LEU A 191 22.43 23.20 5.37
N PHE A 192 22.86 24.44 5.15
CA PHE A 192 23.36 25.32 6.21
C PHE A 192 22.26 25.80 7.16
N LYS A 193 21.06 26.12 6.62
CA LYS A 193 19.90 26.55 7.41
C LYS A 193 18.62 25.87 6.93
N PRO A 194 18.42 24.58 7.26
CA PRO A 194 17.29 23.83 6.76
C PRO A 194 16.00 24.23 7.47
N ALA A 195 14.91 24.29 6.72
CA ALA A 195 13.56 24.48 7.25
C ALA A 195 13.20 23.42 8.31
N PRO A 196 12.29 23.71 9.24
CA PRO A 196 11.96 22.81 10.34
C PRO A 196 11.14 21.58 9.91
N THR A 197 10.46 21.65 8.75
CA THR A 197 9.59 20.59 8.25
C THR A 197 10.19 19.88 7.04
N PHE A 198 9.75 18.65 6.79
CA PHE A 198 10.12 17.90 5.58
C PHE A 198 9.74 18.68 4.32
N GLU A 199 8.49 19.16 4.23
CA GLU A 199 8.01 19.93 3.10
C GLU A 199 8.77 21.24 2.90
N GLY A 200 9.12 21.92 4.00
CA GLY A 200 9.93 23.12 3.95
C GLY A 200 11.32 22.86 3.37
N VAL A 201 11.98 21.76 3.78
CA VAL A 201 13.29 21.37 3.24
C VAL A 201 13.18 21.02 1.76
N CYS A 202 12.15 20.27 1.35
CA CYS A 202 11.93 19.93 -0.05
C CYS A 202 11.70 21.17 -0.91
N SER A 203 10.90 22.12 -0.43
CA SER A 203 10.67 23.39 -1.12
C SER A 203 11.95 24.22 -1.26
N GLN A 204 12.77 24.31 -0.22
CA GLN A 204 14.04 25.03 -0.27
C GLN A 204 15.00 24.38 -1.28
N LEU A 205 15.13 23.06 -1.25
CA LEU A 205 15.99 22.31 -2.17
C LEU A 205 15.53 22.46 -3.63
N ARG A 206 14.23 22.36 -3.90
CA ARG A 206 13.68 22.62 -5.24
C ARG A 206 14.04 24.01 -5.75
N SER A 207 13.89 25.03 -4.92
CA SER A 207 14.26 26.40 -5.30
C SER A 207 15.75 26.53 -5.56
N SER A 208 16.62 26.00 -4.68
CA SER A 208 18.07 26.09 -4.87
C SER A 208 18.55 25.35 -6.12
N ILE A 209 17.99 24.18 -6.42
CA ILE A 209 18.31 23.39 -7.62
C ILE A 209 17.77 24.08 -8.88
N GLY A 210 16.54 24.62 -8.81
CA GLY A 210 15.90 25.30 -9.93
C GLY A 210 16.64 26.56 -10.37
N ILE A 211 17.12 27.38 -9.43
CA ILE A 211 17.86 28.62 -9.71
C ILE A 211 19.13 28.34 -10.54
N ILE A 212 19.88 27.29 -10.21
CA ILE A 212 21.15 26.99 -10.88
C ILE A 212 20.92 26.36 -12.27
N SER A 213 19.82 25.62 -12.44
CA SER A 213 19.44 25.09 -13.77
C SER A 213 19.09 26.18 -14.79
N SER A 214 18.67 27.37 -14.34
CA SER A 214 18.40 28.53 -15.20
C SER A 214 19.64 29.39 -15.52
N GLU A 215 20.75 29.23 -14.79
CA GLU A 215 22.00 29.98 -15.04
C GLU A 215 22.93 29.29 -16.05
N THR A 216 22.61 28.05 -16.44
CA THR A 216 23.44 27.22 -17.34
C THR A 216 22.83 27.02 -18.74
N GLN A 217 21.79 27.79 -19.09
CA GLN A 217 21.22 27.88 -20.45
C GLN A 217 21.67 29.17 -21.12
#